data_AF-A0A1G8SQI4-F1
#
_entry.id   AF-A0A1G8SQI4-F1
#
_cell.length_a   1.000
_cell.length_b   1.000
_cell.length_c   1.000
_cell.angle_alpha   90.00
_cell.angle_beta   90.00
_cell.angle_gamma   90.00
#
_symmetry.space_group_name_H-M   'P 1'
#
loop_
_entity.id
_entity.type
_entity.pdbx_description
1 polymer ?
#
loop_
_entity_poly.entity_id
_entity_poly.type
_entity_poly.pdbx_seq_one_letter_code
_entity_poly.pdbx_strand_id
1 'polypeptide(L)' 'MLEYKLKEKTEEKITFYFYPEGSKRPGEVVFYSDGKIEITMDSPDDVKRYYAGHAVTGINKEKTSGYIIWM' A
#
# COMPACT_ATOMS: atom_id res chain seq x y z
N MET A 1 -2.75 -12.03 -4.47
CA MET A 1 -3.49 -10.83 -4.94
C MET A 1 -3.50 -9.81 -3.81
N LEU A 2 -3.22 -8.53 -4.06
CA LEU A 2 -3.15 -7.50 -3.02
C LEU A 2 -4.13 -6.38 -3.35
N GLU A 3 -5.08 -6.14 -2.45
CA GLU A 3 -6.00 -5.00 -2.58
C GLU A 3 -5.37 -3.77 -1.93
N TYR A 4 -5.60 -2.59 -2.49
CA TYR A 4 -5.20 -1.34 -1.85
C TYR A 4 -6.33 -0.32 -1.87
N LYS A 5 -6.32 0.55 -0.86
CA LYS A 5 -7.32 1.59 -0.67
C LYS A 5 -6.67 2.85 -0.14
N LEU A 6 -7.02 3.98 -0.73
CA LEU A 6 -6.57 5.30 -0.30
C LEU A 6 -7.14 5.56 1.09
N LYS A 7 -6.24 5.81 2.04
CA LYS A 7 -6.58 6.27 3.38
C LYS A 7 -6.74 7.78 3.37
N GLU A 8 -5.71 8.47 2.88
CA GLU A 8 -5.60 9.92 2.95
C GLU A 8 -4.73 10.43 1.80
N LYS A 9 -5.12 11.57 1.21
CA LYS A 9 -4.32 12.27 0.20
C LYS A 9 -4.19 13.73 0.62
N THR A 10 -2.96 14.16 0.81
CA THR A 10 -2.56 15.55 1.11
C THR A 10 -1.58 16.04 0.04
N GLU A 11 -1.27 17.34 0.02
CA GLU A 11 -0.24 17.89 -0.88
C GLU A 11 1.16 17.36 -0.56
N GLU A 12 1.44 16.98 0.68
CA GLU A 12 2.75 16.48 1.11
C GLU A 12 2.91 14.98 0.96
N LYS A 13 1.81 14.22 1.12
CA LYS A 13 1.84 12.76 1.13
C LYS A 13 0.51 12.12 0.75
N ILE A 14 0.60 10.89 0.24
CA ILE A 14 -0.52 10.03 -0.08
C ILE A 14 -0.37 8.73 0.70
N THR A 15 -1.33 8.43 1.55
CA THR A 15 -1.34 7.24 2.41
C THR A 15 -2.32 6.23 1.86
N PHE A 16 -1.86 5.00 1.68
CA PHE A 16 -2.66 3.86 1.24
C PHE A 16 -2.61 2.74 2.27
N TYR A 17 -3.75 2.08 2.46
CA TYR A 17 -3.81 0.77 3.07
C TYR A 17 -3.67 -0.30 2.00
N PHE A 18 -2.92 -1.36 2.31
CA PHE A 18 -2.86 -2.55 1.49
C PHE A 18 -3.31 -3.78 2.29
N TYR A 19 -4.08 -4.65 1.64
CA TYR A 19 -4.69 -5.84 2.23
C TYR A 19 -4.13 -7.08 1.50
N PRO A 20 -3.19 -7.80 2.11
CA PRO A 20 -2.65 -9.03 1.53
C PRO A 20 -3.75 -10.10 1.48
N GLU A 21 -4.06 -10.61 0.27
CA GLU A 21 -5.02 -11.69 0.03
C GLU A 21 -6.41 -11.50 0.67
N GLY A 22 -6.87 -10.25 0.78
CA GLY A 22 -8.15 -9.93 1.41
C GLY A 22 -8.14 -10.09 2.94
N SER A 23 -6.97 -10.11 3.58
CA SER A 23 -6.85 -10.06 5.03
C SER A 23 -7.58 -8.83 5.58
N LYS A 24 -8.22 -8.98 6.75
CA LYS A 24 -8.88 -7.86 7.46
C LYS A 24 -7.88 -6.93 8.14
N ARG A 25 -6.58 -7.28 8.14
CA ARG A 25 -5.51 -6.54 8.81
C ARG A 25 -4.63 -5.88 7.74
N PRO A 26 -4.88 -4.60 7.39
CA PRO A 26 -4.08 -3.93 6.40
C PRO A 26 -2.68 -3.62 6.91
N GLY A 27 -1.74 -3.50 5.99
CA GLY A 27 -0.55 -2.69 6.18
C GLY A 27 -0.78 -1.28 5.62
N GLU A 28 0.13 -0.36 5.92
CA GLU A 28 0.06 1.03 5.51
C GLU A 28 1.36 1.45 4.83
N VAL A 29 1.20 2.14 3.71
CA VAL A 29 2.30 2.72 2.94
C VAL A 29 1.99 4.19 2.64
N VAL A 30 3.01 5.02 2.80
CA VAL A 30 2.98 6.47 2.62
C VAL A 30 3.91 6.82 1.46
N PHE A 31 3.38 7.54 0.48
CA PHE A 31 4.14 8.14 -0.61
C PHE A 31 4.23 9.64 -0.39
N TYR A 32 5.43 10.16 -0.18
CA TYR A 32 5.67 11.60 -0.03
C TYR A 32 5.83 12.26 -1.40
N SER A 33 5.48 13.54 -1.48
CA SER A 33 5.62 14.35 -2.71
C SER A 33 7.07 14.52 -3.16
N ASP A 34 8.03 14.39 -2.25
CA ASP A 34 9.47 14.35 -2.55
C ASP A 34 9.93 13.02 -3.21
N GLY A 35 9.03 12.05 -3.38
CA GLY A 35 9.32 10.74 -3.96
C GLY A 35 9.78 9.69 -2.95
N LYS A 36 9.97 10.07 -1.68
CA LYS A 36 10.21 9.11 -0.58
C LYS A 36 8.99 8.20 -0.40
N ILE A 37 9.24 6.94 -0.07
CA ILE A 37 8.20 5.93 0.21
C ILE A 37 8.51 5.33 1.58
N GLU A 38 7.50 5.20 2.43
CA GLU A 38 7.65 4.67 3.78
C GLU A 38 6.52 3.70 4.11
N ILE A 39 6.85 2.55 4.69
CA ILE A 39 5.87 1.59 5.18
C ILE A 39 5.71 1.87 6.67
N THR A 40 4.62 2.52 7.04
CA THR A 40 4.34 2.95 8.41
C THR A 40 3.68 1.85 9.24
N MET A 41 3.03 0.88 8.60
CA MET A 41 2.41 -0.27 9.25
C MET A 41 2.62 -1.53 8.43
N ASP A 42 3.16 -2.56 9.07
CA ASP A 42 3.27 -3.89 8.49
C ASP A 42 1.95 -4.65 8.71
N SER A 43 1.45 -5.35 7.70
CA SER A 43 0.35 -6.29 7.92
C SER A 43 0.92 -7.53 8.61
N PRO A 44 0.28 -8.08 9.65
CA PRO A 44 0.76 -9.32 10.29
C PRO A 44 0.72 -10.54 9.36
N ASP A 45 -0.04 -10.45 8.26
CA ASP A 45 -0.06 -11.45 7.19
C ASP A 45 1.05 -11.22 6.14
N ASP A 46 1.82 -10.13 6.28
CA ASP A 46 2.93 -9.77 5.40
C ASP A 46 4.22 -10.48 5.82
N VAL A 47 4.38 -11.71 5.36
CA VAL A 47 5.60 -12.47 5.60
C VAL A 47 6.75 -11.82 4.82
N LYS A 48 7.77 -11.34 5.54
CA LYS A 48 9.01 -10.75 5.01
C LYS A 48 8.82 -9.47 4.17
N ARG A 49 7.76 -8.68 4.38
CA ARG A 49 7.49 -7.43 3.64
C ARG A 49 7.29 -7.63 2.14
N TYR A 50 6.91 -8.83 1.73
CA TYR A 50 6.71 -9.14 0.32
C TYR A 50 5.48 -8.37 -0.20
N TYR A 51 4.38 -8.34 0.56
CA TYR A 51 3.17 -7.63 0.15
C TYR A 51 3.38 -6.12 0.17
N ALA A 52 4.10 -5.60 1.17
CA ALA A 52 4.46 -4.20 1.28
C ALA A 52 5.36 -3.78 0.11
N GLY A 53 6.35 -4.59 -0.28
CA GLY A 53 7.18 -4.36 -1.47
C GLY A 53 6.34 -4.28 -2.74
N HIS A 54 5.40 -5.22 -2.91
CA HIS A 54 4.47 -5.20 -4.04
C HIS A 54 3.52 -3.99 -4.04
N ALA A 55 3.06 -3.57 -2.86
CA ALA A 55 2.26 -2.36 -2.70
C ALA A 55 3.04 -1.12 -3.13
N VAL A 56 4.29 -0.99 -2.70
CA VAL A 56 5.19 0.12 -3.07
C VAL A 56 5.35 0.24 -4.58
N THR A 57 5.50 -0.86 -5.31
CA THR A 57 5.73 -0.84 -6.77
C THR A 57 4.45 -0.84 -7.60
N GLY A 58 3.36 -1.43 -7.09
CA GLY A 58 2.15 -1.66 -7.87
C GLY A 58 0.99 -0.71 -7.59
N ILE A 59 1.01 0.07 -6.49
CA ILE A 59 -0.08 1.00 -6.18
C ILE A 59 -0.12 2.11 -7.23
N ASN A 60 -1.24 2.20 -7.93
CA ASN A 60 -1.53 3.36 -8.77
C ASN A 60 -2.04 4.51 -7.90
N LYS A 61 -1.22 5.55 -7.76
CA LYS A 61 -1.44 6.73 -6.92
C LYS A 61 -2.59 7.64 -7.40
N GLU A 62 -3.05 7.46 -8.63
CA GLU A 62 -4.18 8.20 -9.20
C GLU A 62 -5.53 7.57 -8.84
N LYS A 63 -5.52 6.29 -8.45
CA LYS A 63 -6.73 5.56 -8.06
C LYS A 63 -6.94 5.59 -6.55
N THR A 64 -8.20 5.72 -6.14
CA THR A 64 -8.60 5.62 -4.73
C THR A 64 -8.60 4.18 -4.22
N SER A 65 -8.72 3.18 -5.08
CA SER A 65 -8.57 1.77 -4.72
C SER A 65 -8.25 0.94 -5.96
N GLY A 66 -7.75 -0.27 -5.74
CA GLY A 66 -7.48 -1.20 -6.82
C GLY A 66 -6.91 -2.52 -6.32
N TYR A 67 -6.54 -3.36 -7.27
CA TYR A 67 -5.97 -4.67 -7.03
C TYR A 67 -4.65 -4.80 -7.76
N ILE A 68 -3.68 -5.41 -7.11
CA ILE A 68 -2.35 -5.74 -7.63
C ILE A 68 -2.29 -7.26 -7.76
N ILE A 69 -2.18 -7.71 -9.01
CA ILE A 69 -2.07 -9.13 -9.33
C ILE A 69 -0.58 -9.51 -9.27
N TRP A 70 -0.30 -10.66 -8.68
CA TRP A 70 1.06 -11.19 -8.59
C TRP A 70 1.38 -11.88 -9.90
N MET A 71 2.49 -11.50 -10.54
CA MET A 71 3.07 -12.19 -11.69
C MET A 71 4.22 -13.07 -11.25
#